data_AF-A0A937KG39-F1
#
_entry.id   AF-A0A937KG39-F1
#
_cell.length_a   1.000
_cell.length_b   1.000
_cell.length_c   1.000
_cell.angle_alpha   90.00
_cell.angle_beta   90.00
_cell.angle_gamma   90.00
#
_symmetry.space_group_name_H-M   'P 1'
#
loop_
_entity.id
_entity.type
_entity.pdbx_description
1 polymer ?
#
loop_
_entity_poly.entity_id
_entity_poly.type
_entity_poly.pdbx_seq_one_letter_code
_entity_poly.pdbx_strand_id
1 'polypeptide(L)'
;MGKGFLILIGTFLVVGVVHFVSMRTSKLSETKKSHYRKFFWYFYGIIFMLSGGVNLIEKGEFHWSFTLQFLIGMVTVILNLLGKLETKSSVIR
;
A
#
# COMPACT_ATOMS: atom_id res chain seq x y z
N MET A 1 -8.59 -11.47 -26.32
CA MET A 1 -9.45 -11.67 -25.13
C MET A 1 -8.74 -12.22 -23.89
N GLY A 2 -7.53 -12.80 -23.97
CA GLY A 2 -6.84 -13.36 -22.79
C GLY A 2 -6.37 -12.36 -21.72
N LYS A 3 -5.98 -11.14 -22.11
CA LYS A 3 -5.47 -10.13 -21.16
C LYS A 3 -6.54 -9.67 -20.14
N GLY A 4 -7.79 -9.49 -20.59
CA GLY A 4 -8.89 -9.10 -19.70
C GLY A 4 -9.25 -10.18 -18.69
N PHE A 5 -9.20 -11.45 -19.10
CA PHE A 5 -9.45 -12.59 -18.21
C PHE A 5 -8.35 -12.76 -17.15
N LEU A 6 -7.08 -12.56 -17.54
CA LEU A 6 -5.95 -12.56 -16.59
C LEU A 6 -6.08 -11.43 -15.56
N ILE A 7 -6.50 -10.24 -15.98
CA ILE A 7 -6.76 -9.11 -15.07
C ILE A 7 -7.92 -9.44 -14.12
N LEU A 8 -8.98 -10.09 -14.60
CA LEU A 8 -10.11 -10.49 -13.77
C LEU A 8 -9.70 -11.47 -12.68
N ILE A 9 -8.99 -12.54 -13.04
CA ILE A 9 -8.50 -13.55 -12.09
C ILE A 9 -7.52 -12.92 -11.10
N GLY A 10 -6.59 -12.10 -11.58
CA GLY A 10 -5.64 -11.38 -10.73
C GLY A 10 -6.35 -10.49 -9.72
N THR A 11 -7.36 -9.74 -10.16
CA THR A 11 -8.17 -8.89 -9.29
C THR A 11 -8.90 -9.71 -8.23
N PHE A 12 -9.56 -10.81 -8.59
CA PHE A 12 -10.27 -11.67 -7.64
C PHE A 12 -9.34 -12.29 -6.60
N LEU A 13 -8.15 -12.74 -7.01
CA LEU A 13 -7.14 -13.26 -6.08
C LEU A 13 -6.66 -12.18 -5.10
N VAL A 14 -6.35 -10.98 -5.60
CA VAL A 14 -5.92 -9.87 -4.74
C VAL A 14 -7.02 -9.48 -3.75
N VAL A 15 -8.26 -9.32 -4.22
CA VAL A 15 -9.41 -8.99 -3.35
C VAL A 15 -9.65 -10.08 -2.31
N GLY A 16 -9.56 -11.36 -2.70
CA GLY A 16 -9.70 -12.50 -1.80
C GLY A 16 -8.62 -12.54 -0.73
N VAL A 17 -7.36 -12.31 -1.09
CA VAL A 17 -6.23 -12.22 -0.15
C VAL A 17 -6.43 -11.04 0.80
N VAL A 18 -6.79 -9.86 0.30
CA VAL A 18 -7.06 -8.67 1.13
C VAL A 18 -8.20 -8.94 2.10
N HIS A 19 -9.28 -9.59 1.66
CA HIS A 19 -10.41 -9.93 2.52
C HIS A 19 -10.03 -10.94 3.61
N PHE A 20 -9.30 -12.00 3.25
CA PHE A 20 -8.81 -12.99 4.20
C PHE A 20 -7.88 -12.38 5.25
N VAL A 21 -6.93 -11.56 4.80
CA VAL A 21 -6.04 -10.79 5.66
C VAL A 21 -6.84 -9.88 6.58
N SER A 22 -7.83 -9.15 6.08
CA SER A 22 -8.69 -8.27 6.87
C SER A 22 -9.40 -9.03 7.99
N MET A 23 -10.03 -10.16 7.65
CA MET A 23 -10.72 -11.01 8.63
C MET A 23 -9.76 -11.58 9.69
N ARG A 24 -8.54 -11.96 9.30
CA ARG A 24 -7.50 -12.39 10.25
C ARG A 24 -7.03 -11.25 11.14
N THR A 25 -6.84 -10.06 10.58
CA THR A 25 -6.32 -8.89 11.30
C THR A 25 -7.31 -8.42 12.37
N SER A 26 -8.62 -8.53 12.12
CA SER A 26 -9.67 -8.22 13.11
C SER A 26 -9.58 -9.05 14.40
N LYS A 27 -9.08 -10.29 14.32
CA LYS A 27 -8.96 -11.23 15.45
C LYS A 27 -7.61 -11.11 16.19
N LEU A 28 -6.71 -10.22 15.78
CA LEU A 28 -5.40 -10.03 16.41
C LEU A 28 -5.43 -8.98 17.52
N SER A 29 -4.50 -9.11 18.49
CA SER A 29 -4.28 -8.10 19.53
C SER A 29 -3.88 -6.74 18.94
N GLU A 30 -4.20 -5.65 19.63
CA GLU A 30 -3.85 -4.26 19.26
C GLU A 30 -2.38 -4.11 18.83
N THR A 31 -1.46 -4.76 19.55
CA THR A 31 -0.02 -4.77 19.24
C THR A 31 0.30 -5.41 17.88
N LYS A 32 -0.34 -6.53 17.54
CA LYS A 32 -0.14 -7.21 16.25
C LYS A 32 -0.82 -6.44 15.10
N LYS A 33 -1.98 -5.81 15.36
CA LYS A 33 -2.64 -4.92 14.39
C LYS A 33 -1.76 -3.72 14.03
N SER A 34 -1.10 -3.11 15.01
CA SER A 34 -0.18 -1.99 14.77
C SER A 34 1.00 -2.41 13.90
N HIS A 35 1.61 -3.57 14.19
CA HIS A 35 2.71 -4.11 13.39
C HIS A 35 2.27 -4.38 11.93
N TYR A 36 1.10 -4.99 11.74
CA TYR A 36 0.56 -5.27 10.41
C TYR A 36 0.27 -4.00 9.62
N ARG A 37 -0.31 -2.97 10.27
CA ARG A 37 -0.57 -1.66 9.65
C ARG A 37 0.72 -0.97 9.24
N LYS A 38 1.77 -1.04 10.07
CA LYS A 38 3.08 -0.49 9.74
C LYS A 38 3.68 -1.18 8.51
N PHE A 39 3.62 -2.51 8.47
CA PHE A 39 4.06 -3.28 7.31
C PHE A 39 3.26 -2.92 6.05
N PHE A 40 1.93 -2.80 6.16
CA PHE A 40 1.05 -2.42 5.06
C PHE A 40 1.43 -1.07 4.45
N TRP A 41 1.67 -0.04 5.26
CA TRP A 41 2.04 1.28 4.76
C TRP A 41 3.42 1.29 4.08
N TYR A 42 4.40 0.50 4.57
CA TYR A 42 5.67 0.32 3.88
C TYR A 42 5.48 -0.34 2.52
N PHE A 43 4.78 -1.46 2.49
CA PHE A 43 4.55 -2.20 1.27
C PHE A 43 3.82 -1.36 0.22
N TYR A 44 2.75 -0.67 0.64
CA TYR A 44 1.98 0.21 -0.23
C TYR A 44 2.81 1.39 -0.75
N GLY A 45 3.52 2.09 0.13
CA GLY A 45 4.37 3.24 -0.24
C GLY A 45 5.48 2.85 -1.22
N ILE A 46 6.15 1.71 -1.00
CA ILE A 46 7.19 1.19 -1.90
C ILE A 46 6.60 0.82 -3.26
N ILE A 47 5.46 0.14 -3.32
CA ILE A 47 4.80 -0.18 -4.60
C ILE A 47 4.42 1.09 -5.35
N PHE A 48 3.91 2.11 -4.66
CA PHE A 48 3.56 3.39 -5.27
C PHE A 48 4.79 4.10 -5.85
N MET A 49 5.91 4.10 -5.12
CA MET A 49 7.19 4.63 -5.61
C MET A 49 7.69 3.85 -6.82
N LEU A 50 7.76 2.52 -6.74
CA LEU A 50 8.26 1.71 -7.85
C LEU A 50 7.38 1.86 -9.09
N SER A 51 6.06 1.85 -8.93
CA SER A 51 5.12 2.06 -10.04
C SER A 51 5.30 3.44 -10.66
N GLY A 52 5.34 4.52 -9.87
CA GLY A 52 5.53 5.87 -10.39
C GLY A 52 6.89 6.05 -11.08
N GLY A 53 7.95 5.52 -10.46
CA GLY A 53 9.33 5.60 -10.98
C GLY A 53 9.52 4.81 -12.26
N VAL A 54 9.02 3.57 -12.33
CA VAL A 54 9.07 2.75 -13.55
C VAL A 54 8.31 3.42 -14.68
N ASN A 55 7.09 3.93 -14.44
CA ASN A 55 6.30 4.59 -15.47
C ASN A 55 6.93 5.91 -15.97
N LEU A 56 7.62 6.66 -15.11
CA LEU A 56 8.38 7.84 -15.50
C LEU A 56 9.56 7.48 -16.42
N ILE A 57 10.28 6.40 -16.11
CA ILE A 57 11.42 5.93 -16.91
C ILE A 57 10.93 5.36 -18.24
N GLU A 58 9.88 4.52 -18.21
CA GLU A 58 9.38 3.81 -19.39
C GLU A 58 8.78 4.75 -20.43
N LYS A 59 8.06 5.80 -20.00
CA LYS A 59 7.46 6.76 -20.92
C LYS A 59 8.45 7.80 -21.44
N GLY A 60 9.59 8.01 -20.79
CA GLY A 60 10.65 8.93 -21.23
C GLY A 60 10.27 10.42 -21.21
N GLU A 61 8.99 10.75 -21.01
CA GLU A 61 8.45 12.11 -20.89
C GLU A 61 7.97 12.39 -19.47
N PHE A 62 8.01 13.67 -19.08
CA PHE A 62 7.52 14.08 -17.78
C PHE A 62 5.99 13.97 -17.73
N HIS A 63 5.50 12.96 -17.02
CA HIS A 63 4.08 12.81 -16.73
C HIS A 63 3.78 13.19 -15.28
N TRP A 64 3.07 14.30 -15.11
CA TRP A 64 2.70 14.83 -13.80
C TRP A 64 2.04 13.80 -12.87
N SER A 65 1.17 12.94 -13.42
CA SER A 65 0.48 11.90 -12.64
C SER A 65 1.45 10.88 -12.03
N PHE A 66 2.46 10.43 -12.78
CA PHE A 66 3.45 9.47 -12.30
C PHE A 66 4.44 10.10 -11.31
N THR A 67 4.79 11.37 -11.52
CA THR A 67 5.56 12.16 -10.54
C THR A 67 4.82 12.29 -9.23
N LEU A 68 3.53 12.64 -9.27
CA LEU A 68 2.70 12.72 -8.08
C LEU A 68 2.57 11.37 -7.38
N GLN A 69 2.38 10.29 -8.15
CA GLN A 69 2.32 8.93 -7.63
C GLN A 69 3.61 8.55 -6.88
N PHE A 70 4.77 8.84 -7.48
CA PHE A 70 6.07 8.61 -6.86
C PHE A 70 6.22 9.38 -5.54
N LEU A 71 5.88 10.68 -5.55
CA LEU A 71 5.96 11.55 -4.37
C LEU A 71 5.03 11.09 -3.25
N ILE A 72 3.80 10.68 -3.57
CA ILE A 72 2.86 10.13 -2.58
C ILE A 72 3.44 8.87 -1.94
N GLY A 73 4.02 7.97 -2.75
CA GLY A 73 4.69 6.78 -2.24
C GLY A 73 5.82 7.14 -1.27
N MET A 74 6.67 8.11 -1.66
CA MET A 74 7.80 8.57 -0.85
C MET A 74 7.33 9.18 0.48
N VAL A 75 6.36 10.10 0.45
CA VAL A 75 5.80 10.73 1.65
C VAL A 75 5.19 9.67 2.56
N THR A 76 4.49 8.68 2.00
CA THR A 76 3.89 7.57 2.77
C THR A 76 4.96 6.77 3.53
N VAL A 77 6.07 6.42 2.86
CA VAL A 77 7.19 5.70 3.50
C VAL A 77 7.82 6.55 4.60
N ILE A 78 8.07 7.84 4.36
CA ILE A 78 8.66 8.75 5.34
C ILE A 78 7.75 8.91 6.57
N LEU A 79 6.45 9.15 6.37
CA LEU A 79 5.51 9.28 7.48
C LEU A 79 5.40 7.98 8.28
N ASN A 80 5.52 6.82 7.62
CA ASN A 80 5.54 5.52 8.29
C ASN A 80 6.83 5.29 9.09
N LEU A 81 7.99 5.70 8.56
CA LEU A 81 9.28 5.68 9.26
C LEU A 81 9.25 6.53 10.52
N LEU A 82 8.68 7.73 10.43
CA LEU A 82 8.51 8.65 11.55
C LEU A 82 7.44 8.20 12.56
N GLY A 83 6.77 7.07 12.32
CA GLY A 83 5.67 6.58 13.16
C GLY A 83 4.43 7.48 13.14
N LYS A 84 4.34 8.45 12.22
CA LYS A 84 3.21 9.38 12.12
C LYS A 84 1.94 8.75 11.54
N LEU A 85 2.06 7.60 10.88
CA LEU A 85 0.93 6.80 10.37
C LEU A 85 0.42 5.77 11.40
N GLU A 86 1.06 5.68 12.56
CA GLU A 86 0.59 4.82 13.64
C GLU A 86 -0.55 5.54 14.38
N THR A 87 -1.76 4.97 14.37
CA THR A 87 -2.80 5.41 15.30
C THR A 87 -2.32 5.16 16.72
N LYS A 88 -2.06 6.23 17.48
CA LYS A 88 -1.99 6.13 18.94
C LYS A 88 -3.33 5.62 19.40
N SER A 89 -3.34 4.43 20.00
CA SER A 89 -4.50 3.95 20.75
C SER A 89 -4.73 4.98 21.86
N SER A 90 -5.71 5.86 21.68
CA SER A 90 -6.19 6.72 22.74
C SER A 90 -6.97 5.83 23.70
N VAL A 91 -6.24 5.06 24.51
CA VAL A 91 -6.76 4.59 25.78
C VAL A 91 -6.90 5.87 26.60
N ILE A 92 -8.11 6.42 26.58
CA ILE A 92 -8.61 7.30 27.62
C ILE A 92 -8.42 6.47 28.90
N ARG A 93 -7.40 6.86 29.67
CA ARG A 93 -7.09 6.28 30.97
C ARG A 93 -7.83 7.08 32.03
#